data_AF-A0AAP1RCM7-F1
#
_entry.id   AF-A0AAP1RCM7-F1
#
_cell.length_a   1.000
_cell.length_b   1.000
_cell.length_c   1.000
_cell.angle_alpha   90.00
_cell.angle_beta   90.00
_cell.angle_gamma   90.00
#
_symmetry.space_group_name_H-M   'P 1'
#
loop_
_entity.id
_entity.type
_entity.pdbx_description
1 polymer ?
#
loop_
_entity_poly.entity_id
_entity_poly.type
_entity_poly.pdbx_seq_one_letter_code
_entity_poly.pdbx_strand_id
1 'polypeptide(L)' 'EDLRRTRSAFQSVIPVSTGLARGIERLLPELAGRIQAKAIRVPTVNVSA' A
#
# COMPACT_ATOMS: atom_id res chain seq x y z
N GLU A 1 6.40 -8.13 -12.63
CA GLU A 1 6.87 -8.46 -11.25
C GLU A 1 7.38 -7.22 -10.56
N ASP A 2 7.13 -7.08 -9.25
CA ASP A 2 7.62 -5.94 -8.46
C ASP A 2 8.99 -6.28 -7.85
N LEU A 3 10.07 -5.88 -8.54
CA LEU A 3 11.45 -6.11 -8.12
C LEU A 3 11.78 -5.52 -6.75
N ARG A 4 10.91 -4.65 -6.20
CA ARG A 4 11.07 -4.09 -4.86
C ARG A 4 10.67 -5.09 -3.78
N ARG A 5 9.79 -6.06 -4.08
CA ARG A 5 9.34 -7.10 -3.14
C ARG A 5 10.39 -8.17 -2.84
N THR A 6 11.42 -8.32 -3.67
CA THR A 6 12.50 -9.29 -3.46
C THR A 6 13.54 -8.81 -2.44
N ARG A 7 13.47 -7.54 -2.01
CA ARG A 7 14.34 -7.00 -0.94
C ARG A 7 13.92 -7.53 0.43
N SER A 8 14.90 -7.69 1.32
CA SER A 8 14.68 -8.11 2.71
C SER A 8 13.70 -7.18 3.42
N ALA A 9 12.53 -7.70 3.80
CA ALA A 9 11.45 -6.92 4.41
C ALA A 9 11.80 -6.36 5.80
N PHE A 10 12.79 -6.96 6.50
CA PHE A 10 13.26 -6.53 7.81
C PHE A 10 14.37 -5.48 7.76
N GLN A 11 14.96 -5.24 6.57
CA GLN A 11 16.08 -4.32 6.40
C GLN A 11 15.80 -3.23 5.36
N SER A 12 14.58 -3.15 4.84
CA SER A 12 14.23 -2.21 3.78
C SER A 12 12.83 -1.66 3.96
N VAL A 13 12.68 -0.37 3.67
CA VAL A 13 11.39 0.26 3.43
C VAL A 13 10.99 -0.04 1.98
N ILE A 14 9.91 -0.80 1.79
CA ILE A 14 9.51 -1.32 0.48
C ILE A 14 8.15 -0.74 0.09
N PRO A 15 8.08 0.17 -0.89
CA PRO A 15 6.81 0.64 -1.42
C PRO A 15 6.17 -0.49 -2.23
N VAL A 16 4.88 -0.73 -1.98
CA VAL A 16 4.08 -1.76 -2.64
C VAL A 16 2.77 -1.16 -3.14
N SER A 17 2.26 -1.72 -4.23
CA SER A 17 0.92 -1.39 -4.72
C SER A 17 -0.15 -1.88 -3.75
N THR A 18 -1.20 -1.08 -3.58
CA THR A 18 -2.37 -1.41 -2.76
C THR A 18 -3.66 -1.28 -3.56
N GLY A 19 -4.59 -2.19 -3.32
CA GLY A 19 -5.94 -2.15 -3.90
C GLY A 19 -6.90 -1.21 -3.17
N LEU A 20 -6.45 -0.56 -2.08
CA LEU A 20 -7.29 0.25 -1.21
C LEU A 20 -7.99 1.38 -1.96
N ALA A 21 -7.31 2.04 -2.90
CA ALA A 21 -7.89 3.12 -3.71
C ALA A 21 -9.14 2.65 -4.48
N ARG A 22 -9.09 1.47 -5.11
CA ARG A 22 -10.26 0.89 -5.80
C ARG A 22 -11.39 0.51 -4.84
N GLY A 23 -11.03 0.09 -3.62
CA GLY A 23 -11.99 -0.20 -2.56
C GLY A 23 -12.71 1.06 -2.06
N ILE A 24 -11.98 2.17 -1.90
CA ILE A 24 -12.52 3.46 -1.49
C ILE A 24 -13.48 3.98 -2.56
N GLU A 25 -13.13 3.93 -3.84
CA GLU A 25 -14.04 4.35 -4.93
C GLU A 25 -15.34 3.54 -4.95
N ARG A 26 -15.26 2.24 -4.64
CA ARG A 26 -16.44 1.36 -4.57
C ARG A 26 -17.36 1.68 -3.38
N LEU A 27 -16.81 2.11 -2.25
CA LEU A 27 -17.56 2.38 -1.02
C LEU A 27 -18.01 3.84 -0.89
N LEU A 28 -17.19 4.76 -1.41
CA LEU A 28 -17.36 6.21 -1.32
C LEU A 28 -17.16 6.82 -2.73
N PRO A 29 -18.15 6.67 -3.62
CA PRO A 29 -18.04 7.11 -5.01
C PRO A 29 -17.83 8.63 -5.16
N GLU A 30 -18.24 9.43 -4.18
CA GLU A 30 -18.01 10.89 -4.16
C GLU A 30 -16.52 11.27 -4.05
N LEU A 31 -15.69 10.35 -3.57
CA LEU A 31 -14.24 10.51 -3.41
C LEU A 31 -13.46 9.95 -4.62
N ALA A 32 -14.15 9.49 -5.67
CA ALA A 32 -13.53 8.96 -6.87
C ALA A 32 -12.58 9.97 -7.53
N GLY A 33 -11.37 9.52 -7.87
CA GLY A 33 -10.33 10.37 -8.44
C GLY A 33 -9.72 11.42 -7.49
N ARG A 34 -10.18 11.51 -6.23
CA ARG A 34 -9.65 12.48 -5.24
C ARG A 34 -8.63 11.85 -4.28
N ILE A 35 -8.62 10.53 -4.14
CA ILE A 35 -7.78 9.81 -3.19
C ILE A 35 -6.83 8.87 -3.91
N GLN A 36 -5.54 9.00 -3.61
CA GLN A 36 -4.52 8.06 -4.06
C GLN A 36 -3.94 7.32 -2.86
N ALA A 37 -3.96 5.98 -2.90
CA ALA A 37 -3.43 5.14 -1.84
C ALA A 37 -2.10 4.50 -2.27
N LYS A 38 -1.10 4.55 -1.40
CA LYS A 38 0.16 3.80 -1.52
C LYS A 38 0.40 3.05 -0.22
N ALA A 39 0.89 1.82 -0.32
CA ALA A 39 1.26 1.03 0.84
C ALA A 39 2.79 0.95 0.94
N ILE A 40 3.29 1.01 2.17
CA ILE A 40 4.72 0.93 2.44
C ILE A 40 4.92 -0.14 3.51
N ARG A 41 5.78 -1.11 3.22
CA ARG A 41 6.21 -2.09 4.23
C ARG A 41 7.39 -1.53 4.99
N VAL A 42 7.24 -1.52 6.32
CA VAL A 42 8.26 -1.15 7.29
C VAL A 42 8.62 -2.37 8.15
N PRO A 43 9.84 -2.42 8.72
CA PRO A 43 10.31 -3.58 9.49
C PRO A 43 9.70 -3.59 10.90
N THR A 44 8.39 -3.80 10.97
CA THR A 44 7.62 -4.04 12.19
C THR A 44 6.95 -5.42 12.08
N VAL A 45 7.00 -6.19 13.17
CA VAL A 45 6.57 -7.60 13.17
C VAL A 45 5.04 -7.72 13.04
N ASN A 46 4.31 -6.80 13.67
CA ASN A 46 2.86 -6.65 13.58
C ASN A 46 2.50 -5.21 13.97
N VAL A 47 1.34 -4.74 13.53
CA VAL A 47 0.84 -3.34 13.44
C VAL A 47 1.14 -2.68 12.07
N SER A 48 0.06 -2.28 11.40
CA SER A 48 0.03 -1.44 10.20
C SER A 48 -0.89 -0.26 10.45
N ALA A 49 -0.48 0.95 10.07
CA ALA A 49 -1.26 2.20 10.15
C ALA A 49 -1.78 2.61 8.77
#